data_AF-A0A504BTP5-F1
#
_entry.id   AF-A0A504BTP5-F1
#
_cell.length_a   1.000
_cell.length_b   1.000
_cell.length_c   1.000
_cell.angle_alpha   90.00
_cell.angle_beta   90.00
_cell.angle_gamma   90.00
#
_symmetry.space_group_name_H-M   'P 1'
#
loop_
_entity.id
_entity.type
_entity.pdbx_description
1 polymer ?
#
loop_
_entity_poly.entity_id
_entity_poly.type
_entity_poly.pdbx_seq_one_letter_code
_entity_poly.pdbx_strand_id
1 'polypeptide(L)'
;MAVDRSTIEVIRVMGADGVGVEHRWEPNTWYLVRDDSPYIDILTRGIVARAKDVHTKLVPLAEPAEDGTQWQRWSFESELARQRRLGDISLPLQTPKSCTLRCYVIPTALLNYRDVIAMVEDIEVELGFAAAWDVIAERPERSWGRRSNSGGMTIHSELIRLVDEELRAAHSIRRDPFTELGPQSRRGVPLAENAIVSHWAMRRWSQMRDSADAVASKLKSLRLRGGRRNPEKRQEKIDEEIRQFTSIEQRLGDFKSILARLGNDLELTTFMYPSPLFQRDFRLRQLLRAFAPLYSEALSEIESAKSHYPPVFLNSLWELWGAVWLVKELRRLGFSGAHSTNATDLAKSSSWRLKRNDVVLELDYEAEPVFVDYEKLPPAHERDIPALEWAARNQELDAERPFLGLELRCSPDYLIRITTPNGKLLMVGDACLASPKHHGKNNKLDVKPHTVEMYRRTLGWSTEAHIVRCHPMGGFVIFPPPAGAWVDIERLPGAGDCTILCPSPQGDPEASRRLESLLMTVAPEICK
;
A
#
# COMPACT_ATOMS: atom_id res chain seq x y z
N MET A 1 -32.64 -3.43 -45.19
CA MET A 1 -32.86 -3.38 -43.74
C MET A 1 -31.59 -2.85 -43.10
N ALA A 2 -31.64 -1.66 -42.50
CA ALA A 2 -30.50 -1.10 -41.78
C ALA A 2 -30.26 -1.96 -40.54
N VAL A 3 -29.04 -2.46 -40.36
CA VAL A 3 -28.65 -3.13 -39.11
C VAL A 3 -28.69 -2.04 -38.04
N ASP A 4 -29.57 -2.17 -37.05
CA ASP A 4 -29.69 -1.20 -35.95
C ASP A 4 -28.32 -0.94 -35.35
N ARG A 5 -27.80 0.26 -35.61
CA ARG A 5 -26.47 0.67 -35.16
C ARG A 5 -26.55 0.83 -33.65
N SER A 6 -25.94 -0.12 -32.92
CA SER A 6 -25.83 -0.04 -31.47
C SER A 6 -25.09 1.23 -31.06
N THR A 7 -25.68 2.01 -30.16
CA THR A 7 -25.10 3.23 -29.60
C THR A 7 -25.37 3.32 -28.10
N ILE A 8 -24.43 3.90 -27.35
CA ILE A 8 -24.65 4.26 -25.94
C ILE A 8 -25.19 5.70 -25.94
N GLU A 9 -26.27 5.95 -25.22
CA GLU A 9 -26.90 7.27 -25.18
C GLU A 9 -26.58 8.00 -23.89
N VAL A 10 -26.72 7.28 -22.77
CA VAL A 10 -26.65 7.82 -21.42
C VAL A 10 -25.75 6.93 -20.58
N ILE A 11 -24.95 7.56 -19.73
CA ILE A 11 -24.25 6.94 -18.61
C ILE A 11 -24.89 7.45 -17.33
N ARG A 12 -25.24 6.54 -16.43
CA ARG A 12 -25.74 6.88 -15.10
C ARG A 12 -24.73 6.43 -14.05
N VAL A 13 -24.35 7.37 -13.20
CA VAL A 13 -23.44 7.17 -12.06
C VAL A 13 -24.18 7.45 -10.76
N MET A 14 -23.80 6.78 -9.68
CA MET A 14 -24.43 7.00 -8.39
C MET A 14 -23.95 8.30 -7.73
N GLY A 15 -24.88 9.20 -7.41
CA GLY A 15 -24.63 10.43 -6.67
C GLY A 15 -24.37 10.21 -5.18
N ALA A 16 -23.99 11.27 -4.47
CA ALA A 16 -23.69 11.21 -3.03
C ALA A 16 -24.93 11.02 -2.14
N ASP A 17 -26.08 11.42 -2.64
CA ASP A 17 -27.41 11.23 -2.06
C ASP A 17 -27.99 9.83 -2.34
N GLY A 18 -27.26 8.97 -3.05
CA GLY A 18 -27.74 7.65 -3.47
C GLY A 18 -28.73 7.72 -4.63
N VAL A 19 -28.84 8.86 -5.32
CA VAL A 19 -29.65 9.02 -6.53
C VAL A 19 -28.75 8.90 -7.76
N GLY A 20 -29.20 8.16 -8.77
CA GLY A 20 -28.48 8.03 -10.03
C GLY A 20 -28.50 9.35 -10.81
N VAL A 21 -27.33 9.88 -11.15
CA VAL A 21 -27.16 11.06 -12.00
C VAL A 21 -26.88 10.60 -13.43
N GLU A 22 -27.73 11.05 -14.35
CA GLU A 22 -27.63 10.71 -15.76
C GLU A 22 -26.82 11.76 -16.52
N HIS A 23 -25.89 11.28 -17.34
CA HIS A 23 -25.04 12.08 -18.21
C HIS A 23 -25.15 11.58 -19.64
N ARG A 24 -25.14 12.50 -20.60
CA ARG A 24 -24.99 12.11 -21.99
C ARG A 24 -23.65 11.37 -22.18
N TRP A 25 -23.66 10.29 -22.95
CA TRP A 25 -22.45 9.52 -23.21
C TRP A 25 -21.48 10.28 -24.12
N GLU A 26 -20.22 10.34 -23.69
CA GLU A 26 -19.10 10.93 -24.41
C GLU A 26 -17.92 9.93 -24.45
N PRO A 27 -17.41 9.55 -25.63
CA PRO A 27 -16.41 8.48 -25.77
C PRO A 27 -15.07 8.72 -25.06
N ASN A 28 -14.74 10.00 -24.79
CA ASN A 28 -13.47 10.38 -24.20
C ASN A 28 -13.55 10.80 -22.73
N THR A 29 -14.74 10.77 -22.16
CA THR A 29 -14.99 11.27 -20.81
C THR A 29 -14.77 10.20 -19.77
N TRP A 30 -14.12 10.58 -18.67
CA TRP A 30 -13.92 9.72 -17.49
C TRP A 30 -15.03 10.01 -16.48
N TYR A 31 -15.93 9.06 -16.30
CA TYR A 31 -17.05 9.20 -15.37
C TYR A 31 -16.60 8.89 -13.95
N LEU A 32 -16.88 9.81 -13.02
CA LEU A 32 -16.49 9.66 -11.62
C LEU A 32 -17.45 8.69 -10.92
N VAL A 33 -16.90 7.67 -10.27
CA VAL A 33 -17.68 6.61 -9.59
C VAL A 33 -17.23 6.52 -8.13
N ARG A 34 -18.19 6.35 -7.22
CA ARG A 34 -17.93 6.21 -5.79
C ARG A 34 -17.45 4.78 -5.45
N ASP A 35 -16.61 4.66 -4.44
CA ASP A 35 -16.06 3.38 -3.98
C ASP A 35 -17.10 2.48 -3.27
N ASP A 36 -18.18 3.05 -2.73
CA ASP A 36 -19.32 2.30 -2.17
C ASP A 36 -20.31 1.77 -3.21
N SER A 37 -20.27 2.32 -4.43
CA SER A 37 -21.16 1.97 -5.55
C SER A 37 -20.36 1.83 -6.86
N PRO A 38 -19.44 0.85 -6.94
CA PRO A 38 -18.45 0.77 -8.02
C PRO A 38 -19.00 0.07 -9.26
N TYR A 39 -19.94 0.77 -9.89
CA TYR A 39 -20.55 0.37 -11.14
C TYR A 39 -20.98 1.61 -11.92
N ILE A 40 -21.18 1.44 -13.22
CA ILE A 40 -21.92 2.39 -14.04
C ILE A 40 -23.08 1.69 -14.72
N ASP A 41 -24.18 2.41 -14.85
CA ASP A 41 -25.30 1.97 -15.65
C ASP A 41 -25.23 2.69 -17.00
N ILE A 42 -25.47 1.97 -18.09
CA ILE A 42 -25.43 2.50 -19.44
C ILE A 42 -26.76 2.24 -20.12
N LEU A 43 -27.28 3.25 -20.82
CA LEU A 43 -28.45 3.13 -21.67
C LEU A 43 -27.98 2.91 -23.10
N THR A 44 -28.30 1.75 -23.66
CA THR A 44 -27.96 1.40 -25.05
C THR A 44 -29.19 1.42 -25.92
N ARG A 45 -29.09 1.98 -27.14
CA ARG A 45 -30.10 1.86 -28.19
C ARG A 45 -29.70 0.77 -29.18
N GLY A 46 -30.65 -0.08 -29.58
CA GLY A 46 -30.41 -1.19 -30.50
C GLY A 46 -29.81 -2.41 -29.80
N ILE A 47 -28.73 -2.99 -30.36
CA ILE A 47 -28.10 -4.18 -29.79
C ILE A 47 -27.42 -3.84 -28.46
N VAL A 48 -27.63 -4.65 -27.44
CA VAL A 48 -26.99 -4.54 -26.12
C VAL A 48 -25.46 -4.46 -26.21
N ALA A 49 -24.87 -3.67 -25.34
CA ALA A 49 -23.43 -3.57 -25.24
C ALA A 49 -22.81 -4.87 -24.75
N ARG A 50 -21.64 -5.20 -25.31
CA ARG A 50 -20.84 -6.38 -24.97
C ARG A 50 -19.39 -5.97 -24.78
N ALA A 51 -18.81 -6.39 -23.68
CA ALA A 51 -17.37 -6.27 -23.43
C ALA A 51 -16.59 -7.03 -24.50
N LYS A 52 -15.37 -6.54 -24.81
CA LYS A 52 -14.42 -7.29 -25.64
C LYS A 52 -13.78 -8.44 -24.87
N ASP A 53 -13.66 -8.28 -23.55
CA ASP A 53 -13.26 -9.34 -22.65
C ASP A 53 -14.44 -10.31 -22.41
N VAL A 54 -14.15 -11.61 -22.44
CA VAL A 54 -15.16 -12.67 -22.31
C VAL A 54 -15.59 -12.88 -20.85
N HIS A 55 -14.71 -12.52 -19.91
CA HIS A 55 -14.97 -12.70 -18.48
C HIS A 55 -15.82 -11.57 -17.89
N THR A 56 -15.71 -10.37 -18.45
CA THR A 56 -16.50 -9.21 -18.03
C THR A 56 -17.87 -9.18 -18.72
N LYS A 57 -18.96 -9.14 -17.94
CA LYS A 57 -20.34 -9.06 -18.48
C LYS A 57 -21.04 -7.78 -18.04
N LEU A 58 -21.76 -7.16 -18.97
CA LEU A 58 -22.69 -6.08 -18.67
C LEU A 58 -24.07 -6.69 -18.39
N VAL A 59 -24.57 -6.51 -17.18
CA VAL A 59 -25.79 -7.16 -16.68
C VAL A 59 -27.01 -6.31 -17.03
N PRO A 60 -28.03 -6.83 -17.73
CA PRO A 60 -29.27 -6.09 -17.98
C PRO A 60 -29.96 -5.66 -16.69
N LEU A 61 -30.48 -4.43 -16.66
CA LEU A 61 -31.31 -3.94 -15.57
C LEU A 61 -32.80 -4.08 -15.94
N ALA A 62 -33.63 -4.41 -14.97
CA ALA A 62 -35.07 -4.60 -15.16
C ALA A 62 -35.88 -3.28 -15.17
N GLU A 63 -35.19 -2.15 -15.35
CA GLU A 63 -35.78 -0.82 -15.29
C GLU A 63 -36.52 -0.48 -16.60
N PRO A 64 -37.66 0.23 -16.52
CA PRO A 64 -38.37 0.68 -17.71
C PRO A 64 -37.48 1.64 -18.51
N ALA A 65 -37.43 1.42 -19.82
CA ALA A 65 -36.66 2.22 -20.77
C ALA A 65 -37.55 2.51 -22.00
N GLU A 66 -37.22 3.56 -22.76
CA GLU A 66 -37.94 3.89 -23.99
C GLU A 66 -37.82 2.76 -25.02
N ASP A 67 -38.81 2.65 -25.92
CA ASP A 67 -38.82 1.62 -26.97
C ASP A 67 -37.50 1.59 -27.76
N GLY A 68 -36.88 0.41 -27.81
CA GLY A 68 -35.60 0.18 -28.49
C GLY A 68 -34.37 0.55 -27.68
N THR A 69 -34.52 0.91 -26.39
CA THR A 69 -33.42 1.15 -25.46
C THR A 69 -33.41 0.15 -24.31
N GLN A 70 -32.24 -0.08 -23.70
CA GLN A 70 -32.10 -0.97 -22.56
C GLN A 70 -30.97 -0.52 -21.63
N TRP A 71 -31.26 -0.54 -20.33
CA TRP A 71 -30.27 -0.32 -19.29
C TRP A 71 -29.43 -1.56 -19.03
N GLN A 72 -28.12 -1.38 -18.93
CA GLN A 72 -27.17 -2.42 -18.51
C GLN A 72 -26.19 -1.87 -17.48
N ARG A 73 -25.84 -2.69 -16.48
CA ARG A 73 -24.84 -2.38 -15.46
C ARG A 73 -23.50 -3.01 -15.81
N TRP A 74 -22.46 -2.20 -15.87
CA TRP A 74 -21.09 -2.68 -15.74
C TRP A 74 -20.66 -2.51 -14.28
N SER A 75 -20.62 -3.64 -13.55
CA SER A 75 -20.13 -3.68 -12.17
C SER A 75 -18.69 -4.16 -12.14
N PHE A 76 -17.87 -3.46 -11.36
CA PHE A 76 -16.49 -3.83 -11.04
C PHE A 76 -16.31 -3.96 -9.51
N GLU A 77 -17.43 -4.22 -8.79
CA GLU A 77 -17.47 -4.47 -7.34
C GLU A 77 -16.50 -5.55 -6.91
N SER A 78 -16.45 -6.69 -7.62
CA SER A 78 -15.55 -7.79 -7.27
C SER A 78 -14.07 -7.45 -7.50
N GLU A 79 -13.77 -6.62 -8.49
CA GLU A 79 -12.40 -6.17 -8.77
C GLU A 79 -11.93 -5.20 -7.69
N LEU A 80 -12.80 -4.27 -7.27
CA LEU A 80 -12.52 -3.36 -6.16
C LEU A 80 -12.52 -4.02 -4.79
N ALA A 81 -13.39 -5.00 -4.52
CA ALA A 81 -13.39 -5.68 -3.24
C ALA A 81 -12.08 -6.45 -3.00
N ARG A 82 -11.48 -6.99 -4.08
CA ARG A 82 -10.29 -7.85 -4.00
C ARG A 82 -8.97 -7.11 -4.13
N GLN A 83 -8.91 -6.08 -4.98
CA GLN A 83 -7.66 -5.34 -5.27
C GLN A 83 -7.74 -3.87 -4.84
N ARG A 84 -8.95 -3.40 -4.51
CA ARG A 84 -9.26 -2.02 -4.12
C ARG A 84 -8.56 -0.95 -4.92
N ARG A 85 -8.56 -1.19 -6.23
CA ARG A 85 -7.94 -0.36 -7.26
C ARG A 85 -8.71 0.95 -7.40
N LEU A 86 -8.18 2.02 -6.84
CA LEU A 86 -8.73 3.37 -7.03
C LEU A 86 -8.13 4.01 -8.27
N GLY A 87 -8.92 4.84 -8.96
CA GLY A 87 -8.51 5.52 -10.17
C GLY A 87 -9.07 4.92 -11.46
N ASP A 88 -8.27 4.91 -12.51
CA ASP A 88 -8.71 4.72 -13.89
C ASP A 88 -9.06 3.24 -14.16
N ILE A 89 -10.33 2.99 -14.50
CA ILE A 89 -10.84 1.69 -14.96
C ILE A 89 -11.44 1.88 -16.35
N SER A 90 -11.06 1.01 -17.30
CA SER A 90 -11.59 1.08 -18.65
C SER A 90 -12.05 -0.28 -19.16
N LEU A 91 -13.18 -0.30 -19.86
CA LEU A 91 -13.74 -1.48 -20.49
C LEU A 91 -13.89 -1.27 -22.00
N PRO A 92 -13.02 -1.87 -22.82
CA PRO A 92 -13.20 -1.85 -24.27
C PRO A 92 -14.41 -2.72 -24.65
N LEU A 93 -15.25 -2.19 -25.53
CA LEU A 93 -16.47 -2.86 -25.98
C LEU A 93 -16.27 -3.54 -27.34
N GLN A 94 -16.83 -4.74 -27.50
CA GLN A 94 -17.05 -5.38 -28.79
C GLN A 94 -18.26 -4.76 -29.50
N THR A 95 -19.29 -4.39 -28.73
CA THR A 95 -20.50 -3.74 -29.20
C THR A 95 -20.89 -2.65 -28.19
N PRO A 96 -21.08 -1.39 -28.61
CA PRO A 96 -20.76 -0.85 -29.93
C PRO A 96 -19.27 -0.94 -30.27
N LYS A 97 -18.93 -1.06 -31.57
CA LYS A 97 -17.53 -1.16 -32.02
C LYS A 97 -16.76 0.13 -31.73
N SER A 98 -15.46 -0.01 -31.46
CA SER A 98 -14.54 1.12 -31.22
C SER A 98 -14.92 2.02 -30.04
N CYS A 99 -15.71 1.49 -29.09
CA CYS A 99 -16.12 2.22 -27.90
C CYS A 99 -15.37 1.69 -26.68
N THR A 100 -15.12 2.56 -25.71
CA THR A 100 -14.48 2.20 -24.43
C THR A 100 -15.20 2.96 -23.33
N LEU A 101 -15.70 2.24 -22.34
CA LEU A 101 -16.21 2.84 -21.11
C LEU A 101 -15.02 3.20 -20.23
N ARG A 102 -15.04 4.40 -19.64
CA ARG A 102 -13.94 4.94 -18.84
C ARG A 102 -14.51 5.49 -17.54
N CYS A 103 -14.08 4.90 -16.42
CA CYS A 103 -14.50 5.27 -15.08
C CYS A 103 -13.30 5.66 -14.23
N TYR A 104 -13.52 6.61 -13.34
CA TYR A 104 -12.56 7.04 -12.35
C TYR A 104 -13.13 6.75 -10.97
N VAL A 105 -12.60 5.76 -10.26
CA VAL A 105 -13.09 5.43 -8.91
C VAL A 105 -12.48 6.38 -7.88
N ILE A 106 -13.34 7.13 -7.19
CA ILE A 106 -12.95 8.07 -6.14
C ILE A 106 -13.25 7.48 -4.76
N PRO A 107 -12.27 7.46 -3.84
CA PRO A 107 -12.51 7.10 -2.44
C PRO A 107 -13.18 8.26 -1.72
N THR A 108 -14.51 8.26 -1.67
CA THR A 108 -15.27 9.37 -1.06
C THR A 108 -16.34 8.92 -0.11
N ALA A 109 -16.72 7.64 -0.13
CA ALA A 109 -17.82 7.15 0.68
C ALA A 109 -17.36 6.40 1.94
N LEU A 110 -16.29 5.60 1.85
CA LEU A 110 -15.79 4.82 2.99
C LEU A 110 -14.83 5.60 3.88
N LEU A 111 -13.99 6.44 3.25
CA LEU A 111 -13.15 7.42 3.92
C LEU A 111 -13.27 8.73 3.15
N ASN A 112 -13.48 9.83 3.87
CA ASN A 112 -13.38 11.13 3.25
C ASN A 112 -11.90 11.58 3.21
N TYR A 113 -11.63 12.67 2.50
CA TYR A 113 -10.26 13.20 2.36
C TYR A 113 -9.62 13.52 3.73
N ARG A 114 -10.38 14.10 4.65
CA ARG A 114 -9.90 14.46 5.99
C ARG A 114 -9.53 13.22 6.80
N ASP A 115 -10.27 12.12 6.64
CA ASP A 115 -9.96 10.85 7.30
C ASP A 115 -8.61 10.31 6.80
N VAL A 116 -8.37 10.35 5.48
CA VAL A 116 -7.10 9.90 4.91
C VAL A 116 -5.93 10.75 5.40
N ILE A 117 -6.10 12.07 5.49
CA ILE A 117 -5.06 12.95 6.03
C ILE A 117 -4.73 12.58 7.49
N ALA A 118 -5.75 12.40 8.33
CA ALA A 118 -5.54 12.02 9.72
C ALA A 118 -4.84 10.65 9.85
N MET A 119 -5.16 9.68 9.00
CA MET A 119 -4.46 8.39 8.98
C MET A 119 -2.98 8.54 8.65
N VAL A 120 -2.66 9.38 7.65
CA VAL A 120 -1.29 9.64 7.23
C VAL A 120 -0.53 10.33 8.36
N GLU A 121 -1.09 11.39 8.94
CA GLU A 121 -0.48 12.12 10.07
C GLU A 121 -0.20 11.18 11.25
N ASP A 122 -1.14 10.27 11.56
CA ASP A 122 -0.97 9.27 12.60
C ASP A 122 0.20 8.32 12.34
N ILE A 123 0.32 7.82 11.10
CA ILE A 123 1.41 6.93 10.69
C ILE A 123 2.76 7.66 10.75
N GLU A 124 2.82 8.91 10.28
CA GLU A 124 4.04 9.72 10.28
C GLU A 124 4.56 9.97 11.70
N VAL A 125 3.64 10.34 12.60
CA VAL A 125 3.96 10.55 14.02
C VAL A 125 4.47 9.25 14.66
N GLU A 126 3.85 8.11 14.34
CA GLU A 126 4.20 6.84 14.96
C GLU A 126 5.51 6.23 14.44
N LEU A 127 5.70 6.23 13.12
CA LEU A 127 6.80 5.53 12.46
C LEU A 127 7.99 6.46 12.14
N GLY A 128 7.85 7.77 12.37
CA GLY A 128 8.95 8.73 12.26
C GLY A 128 9.45 8.94 10.83
N PHE A 129 8.65 8.64 9.81
CA PHE A 129 8.93 8.98 8.42
C PHE A 129 7.83 9.86 7.85
N ALA A 130 8.20 10.88 7.07
CA ALA A 130 7.23 11.71 6.37
C ALA A 130 6.65 10.93 5.18
N ALA A 131 5.38 10.54 5.27
CA ALA A 131 4.61 9.88 4.23
C ALA A 131 4.04 10.90 3.21
N ALA A 132 3.95 12.19 3.54
CA ALA A 132 3.78 13.32 2.61
C ALA A 132 4.01 14.69 3.30
N TRP A 133 3.97 15.79 2.52
CA TRP A 133 3.77 17.19 2.95
C TRP A 133 5.02 18.03 3.28
N ASP A 134 5.67 18.59 2.26
CA ASP A 134 6.38 19.87 2.41
C ASP A 134 5.33 21.01 2.32
N VAL A 135 5.06 21.67 3.44
CA VAL A 135 4.21 22.89 3.47
C VAL A 135 5.03 24.05 2.91
N ILE A 136 4.62 24.59 1.78
CA ILE A 136 5.23 25.80 1.22
C ILE A 136 4.66 27.00 1.99
N ALA A 137 5.51 27.70 2.74
CA ALA A 137 5.11 28.84 3.57
C ALA A 137 4.51 30.02 2.79
N GLU A 138 4.69 30.07 1.47
CA GLU A 138 4.37 31.23 0.62
C GLU A 138 3.01 31.12 -0.11
N ARG A 139 2.35 29.95 -0.13
CA ARG A 139 0.98 29.76 -0.63
C ARG A 139 0.26 28.69 0.22
N PRO A 140 -1.01 28.90 0.64
CA PRO A 140 -1.81 27.84 1.28
C PRO A 140 -2.32 26.78 0.28
N GLU A 141 -1.71 26.70 -0.90
CA GLU A 141 -1.99 25.69 -1.91
C GLU A 141 -0.87 24.65 -1.87
N ARG A 142 -1.27 23.39 -1.67
CA ARG A 142 -0.42 22.22 -1.50
C ARG A 142 0.30 21.96 -2.85
N SER A 143 1.63 22.10 -2.89
CA SER A 143 2.41 21.97 -4.13
C SER A 143 3.57 20.98 -4.00
N TRP A 144 3.72 20.10 -4.98
CA TRP A 144 4.51 18.85 -4.95
C TRP A 144 6.01 18.99 -5.21
N GLY A 145 6.52 20.21 -5.29
CA GLY A 145 7.94 20.49 -5.46
C GLY A 145 8.45 21.41 -4.39
N ARG A 146 9.58 21.06 -3.75
CA ARG A 146 10.46 22.09 -3.21
C ARG A 146 10.80 23.00 -4.39
N ARG A 147 10.66 24.32 -4.23
CA ARG A 147 11.58 25.25 -4.88
C ARG A 147 12.96 25.03 -4.25
N SER A 148 13.59 23.88 -4.47
CA SER A 148 15.01 23.75 -4.22
C SER A 148 15.68 24.47 -5.37
N ASN A 149 15.94 25.76 -5.16
CA ASN A 149 16.88 26.59 -5.89
C ASN A 149 17.19 26.08 -7.30
N SER A 150 16.44 26.56 -8.28
CA SER A 150 16.95 26.72 -9.63
C SER A 150 18.36 27.34 -9.53
N GLY A 151 19.40 26.55 -9.82
CA GLY A 151 20.75 27.06 -10.09
C GLY A 151 21.84 26.92 -9.02
N GLY A 152 21.66 26.10 -7.97
CA GLY A 152 22.79 25.75 -7.08
C GLY A 152 23.45 24.43 -7.50
N MET A 153 24.78 24.39 -7.62
CA MET A 153 25.51 23.11 -7.70
C MET A 153 25.13 22.25 -6.48
N THR A 154 24.41 21.14 -6.69
CA THR A 154 24.14 20.18 -5.61
C THR A 154 25.47 19.70 -5.06
N ILE A 155 25.69 19.89 -3.76
CA ILE A 155 26.90 19.44 -3.07
C ILE A 155 26.99 17.91 -3.22
N HIS A 156 28.17 17.36 -3.53
CA HIS A 156 28.35 15.92 -3.83
C HIS A 156 27.77 15.00 -2.75
N SER A 157 27.91 15.37 -1.47
CA SER A 157 27.33 14.65 -0.33
C SER A 157 25.81 14.64 -0.32
N GLU A 158 25.19 15.72 -0.80
CA GLU A 158 23.74 15.85 -0.90
C GLU A 158 23.19 14.99 -2.06
N LEU A 159 23.88 14.96 -3.19
CA LEU A 159 23.52 14.05 -4.29
C LEU A 159 23.56 12.59 -3.84
N ILE A 160 24.59 12.21 -3.08
CA ILE A 160 24.72 10.88 -2.48
C ILE A 160 23.57 10.57 -1.53
N ARG A 161 23.19 11.52 -0.65
CA ARG A 161 22.07 11.36 0.27
C ARG A 161 20.75 11.17 -0.47
N LEU A 162 20.50 11.97 -1.50
CA LEU A 162 19.29 11.88 -2.33
C LEU A 162 19.19 10.52 -3.04
N VAL A 163 20.28 10.04 -3.63
CA VAL A 163 20.27 8.73 -4.30
C VAL A 163 20.06 7.58 -3.32
N ASP A 164 20.60 7.67 -2.10
CA ASP A 164 20.36 6.65 -1.06
C ASP A 164 18.87 6.54 -0.67
N GLU A 165 18.19 7.68 -0.55
CA GLU A 165 16.74 7.73 -0.29
C GLU A 165 15.95 7.17 -1.47
N GLU A 166 16.24 7.64 -2.67
CA GLU A 166 15.53 7.27 -3.90
C GLU A 166 15.75 5.80 -4.29
N LEU A 167 16.92 5.24 -4.00
CA LEU A 167 17.25 3.85 -4.27
C LEU A 167 16.31 2.88 -3.52
N ARG A 168 15.88 3.25 -2.32
CA ARG A 168 14.90 2.46 -1.55
C ARG A 168 13.54 2.42 -2.24
N ALA A 169 13.09 3.57 -2.76
CA ALA A 169 11.87 3.64 -3.56
C ALA A 169 11.99 2.80 -4.85
N ALA A 170 13.12 2.88 -5.55
CA ALA A 170 13.38 2.09 -6.76
C ALA A 170 13.33 0.58 -6.51
N HIS A 171 14.01 0.09 -5.45
CA HIS A 171 13.94 -1.33 -5.08
C HIS A 171 12.54 -1.77 -4.66
N SER A 172 11.80 -0.90 -3.95
CA SER A 172 10.42 -1.19 -3.57
C SER A 172 9.52 -1.41 -4.78
N ILE A 173 9.63 -0.58 -5.82
CA ILE A 173 8.88 -0.73 -7.07
C ILE A 173 9.32 -1.99 -7.84
N ARG A 174 10.62 -2.34 -7.83
CA ARG A 174 11.10 -3.58 -8.48
C ARG A 174 10.57 -4.86 -7.83
N ARG A 175 10.51 -4.86 -6.50
CA ARG A 175 9.96 -5.98 -5.73
C ARG A 175 8.45 -6.11 -5.91
N ASP A 176 7.76 -4.98 -5.95
CA ASP A 176 6.31 -4.89 -6.05
C ASP A 176 5.91 -3.93 -7.17
N PRO A 177 5.97 -4.41 -8.44
CA PRO A 177 5.71 -3.59 -9.60
C PRO A 177 4.23 -3.26 -9.70
N PHE A 178 3.92 -2.07 -10.23
CA PHE A 178 2.56 -1.70 -10.57
C PHE A 178 2.01 -2.68 -11.61
N THR A 179 0.78 -3.16 -11.38
CA THR A 179 0.11 -4.17 -12.22
C THR A 179 -1.16 -3.59 -12.84
N GLU A 180 -1.06 -2.43 -13.48
CA GLU A 180 -2.18 -1.93 -14.29
C GLU A 180 -2.35 -2.78 -15.55
N LEU A 181 -3.56 -3.32 -15.74
CA LEU A 181 -3.98 -3.83 -17.03
C LEU A 181 -4.20 -2.64 -17.98
N GLY A 182 -3.15 -2.26 -18.69
CA GLY A 182 -3.25 -1.36 -19.83
C GLY A 182 -4.15 -1.95 -20.93
N PRO A 183 -4.63 -1.13 -21.88
CA PRO A 183 -5.35 -1.63 -23.05
C PRO A 183 -4.53 -2.69 -23.77
N GLN A 184 -5.18 -3.68 -24.41
CA GLN A 184 -4.50 -4.80 -25.11
C GLN A 184 -3.39 -4.35 -26.06
N SER A 185 -3.48 -3.14 -26.64
CA SER A 185 -2.45 -2.52 -27.49
C SER A 185 -1.12 -2.23 -26.78
N ARG A 186 -1.08 -2.28 -25.45
CA ARG A 186 0.12 -2.07 -24.62
C ARG A 186 0.56 -3.33 -23.87
N ARG A 187 0.00 -4.51 -24.16
CA ARG A 187 0.49 -5.78 -23.58
C ARG A 187 1.93 -6.02 -24.07
N GLY A 188 2.89 -6.06 -23.14
CA GLY A 188 4.32 -6.21 -23.41
C GLY A 188 5.13 -4.92 -23.35
N VAL A 189 4.48 -3.76 -23.19
CA VAL A 189 5.17 -2.48 -22.89
C VAL A 189 5.13 -2.27 -21.38
N PRO A 190 6.27 -2.00 -20.73
CA PRO A 190 6.29 -1.68 -19.31
C PRO A 190 5.40 -0.46 -18.99
N LEU A 191 4.73 -0.48 -17.84
CA LEU A 191 4.00 0.70 -17.35
C LEU A 191 4.98 1.84 -17.08
N ALA A 192 4.55 3.09 -17.29
CA ALA A 192 5.40 4.25 -17.04
C ALA A 192 5.88 4.28 -15.57
N GLU A 193 5.02 3.88 -14.66
CA GLU A 193 5.25 3.80 -13.22
C GLU A 193 6.26 2.72 -12.84
N ASN A 194 6.44 1.68 -13.66
CA ASN A 194 7.51 0.71 -13.50
C ASN A 194 8.78 1.17 -14.23
N ALA A 195 8.61 1.74 -15.42
CA ALA A 195 9.70 2.19 -16.29
C ALA A 195 10.49 3.34 -15.66
N ILE A 196 9.88 4.16 -14.80
CA ILE A 196 10.58 5.26 -14.14
C ILE A 196 11.78 4.81 -13.34
N VAL A 197 11.81 3.58 -12.82
CA VAL A 197 13.00 3.06 -12.14
C VAL A 197 14.20 3.04 -13.09
N SER A 198 14.02 2.59 -14.33
CA SER A 198 15.07 2.59 -15.35
C SER A 198 15.47 4.01 -15.77
N HIS A 199 14.50 4.88 -16.03
CA HIS A 199 14.78 6.27 -16.40
C HIS A 199 15.51 7.01 -15.26
N TRP A 200 15.07 6.82 -14.01
CA TRP A 200 15.66 7.42 -12.82
C TRP A 200 17.10 6.94 -12.66
N ALA A 201 17.31 5.62 -12.77
CA ALA A 201 18.63 5.02 -12.65
C ALA A 201 19.59 5.59 -13.71
N MET A 202 19.15 5.70 -14.96
CA MET A 202 19.94 6.33 -16.03
C MET A 202 20.25 7.80 -15.75
N ARG A 203 19.26 8.57 -15.28
CA ARG A 203 19.42 10.00 -14.97
C ARG A 203 20.40 10.22 -13.81
N ARG A 204 20.23 9.50 -12.70
CA ARG A 204 21.13 9.57 -11.54
C ARG A 204 22.51 9.02 -11.88
N TRP A 205 22.62 7.99 -12.72
CA TRP A 205 23.92 7.48 -13.17
C TRP A 205 24.72 8.57 -13.91
N SER A 206 24.08 9.34 -14.79
CA SER A 206 24.75 10.47 -15.46
C SER A 206 25.20 11.53 -14.46
N GLN A 207 24.32 11.95 -13.54
CA GLN A 207 24.66 12.95 -12.52
C GLN A 207 25.77 12.49 -11.59
N MET A 208 25.79 11.21 -11.22
CA MET A 208 26.83 10.60 -10.39
C MET A 208 28.17 10.53 -11.12
N ARG A 209 28.17 10.21 -12.43
CA ARG A 209 29.37 10.24 -13.26
C ARG A 209 29.97 11.64 -13.30
N ASP A 210 29.15 12.64 -13.60
CA ASP A 210 29.61 14.03 -13.71
C ASP A 210 30.15 14.54 -12.33
N SER A 211 29.52 14.11 -11.23
CA SER A 211 29.99 14.35 -9.87
C SER A 211 31.31 13.64 -9.55
N ALA A 212 31.49 12.39 -10.00
CA ALA A 212 32.71 11.62 -9.80
C ALA A 212 33.90 12.27 -10.52
N ASP A 213 33.70 12.73 -11.75
CA ASP A 213 34.74 13.43 -12.52
C ASP A 213 35.18 14.74 -11.81
N ALA A 214 34.22 15.48 -11.26
CA ALA A 214 34.50 16.68 -10.48
C ALA A 214 35.27 16.38 -9.18
N VAL A 215 34.88 15.33 -8.45
CA VAL A 215 35.55 14.88 -7.22
C VAL A 215 36.97 14.39 -7.53
N ALA A 216 37.17 13.61 -8.59
CA ALA A 216 38.48 13.12 -9.01
C ALA A 216 39.43 14.27 -9.38
N SER A 217 38.94 15.28 -10.10
CA SER A 217 39.69 16.50 -10.41
C SER A 217 40.08 17.27 -9.14
N LYS A 218 39.14 17.39 -8.19
CA LYS A 218 39.39 18.04 -6.89
C LYS A 218 40.42 17.28 -6.05
N LEU A 219 40.32 15.96 -5.96
CA LEU A 219 41.28 15.10 -5.26
C LEU A 219 42.67 15.22 -5.88
N LYS A 220 42.79 15.22 -7.21
CA LYS A 220 44.07 15.43 -7.89
C LYS A 220 44.68 16.79 -7.51
N SER A 221 43.88 17.85 -7.50
CA SER A 221 44.31 19.18 -7.07
C SER A 221 44.76 19.22 -5.60
N LEU A 222 44.01 18.57 -4.70
CA LEU A 222 44.32 18.51 -3.28
C LEU A 222 45.58 17.69 -3.00
N ARG A 223 45.75 16.53 -3.65
CA ARG A 223 46.96 15.69 -3.55
C ARG A 223 48.21 16.44 -4.04
N LEU A 224 48.11 17.16 -5.16
CA LEU A 224 49.20 18.02 -5.66
C LEU A 224 49.54 19.18 -4.71
N ARG A 225 48.55 19.71 -3.99
CA ARG A 225 48.75 20.76 -2.97
C ARG A 225 49.32 20.21 -1.67
N GLY A 226 48.87 19.03 -1.24
CA GLY A 226 49.36 18.34 -0.04
C GLY A 226 50.79 17.82 -0.19
N GLY A 227 51.23 17.51 -1.41
CA GLY A 227 52.64 17.17 -1.70
C GLY A 227 53.61 18.35 -1.65
N ARG A 228 53.12 19.59 -1.42
CA ARG A 228 53.97 20.78 -1.22
C ARG A 228 54.27 20.95 0.26
N ARG A 229 55.40 21.58 0.59
CA ARG A 229 55.74 21.91 1.99
C ARG A 229 54.78 22.99 2.49
N ASN A 230 53.77 22.61 3.26
CA ASN A 230 52.78 23.50 3.88
C ASN A 230 53.02 23.62 5.40
N PRO A 231 52.59 24.71 6.04
CA PRO A 231 52.49 24.79 7.51
C PRO A 231 51.55 23.72 8.08
N GLU A 232 51.86 23.16 9.26
CA GLU A 232 51.15 22.01 9.88
C GLU A 232 49.62 22.15 9.86
N LYS A 233 49.07 23.25 10.40
CA LYS A 233 47.61 23.49 10.42
C LYS A 233 46.96 23.52 9.03
N ARG A 234 47.72 23.95 8.01
CA ARG A 234 47.24 23.97 6.62
C ARG A 234 47.32 22.58 5.99
N GLN A 235 48.32 21.79 6.37
CA GLN A 235 48.46 20.40 5.94
C GLN A 235 47.35 19.53 6.52
N GLU A 236 47.06 19.64 7.82
CA GLU A 236 45.95 18.93 8.48
C GLU A 236 44.60 19.18 7.80
N LYS A 237 44.33 20.44 7.42
CA LYS A 237 43.10 20.79 6.68
C LYS A 237 43.06 20.16 5.29
N ILE A 238 44.19 20.14 4.58
CA ILE A 238 44.28 19.51 3.25
C ILE A 238 44.07 17.99 3.38
N ASP A 239 44.67 17.36 4.39
CA ASP A 239 44.55 15.92 4.62
C ASP A 239 43.10 15.53 5.00
N GLU A 240 42.42 16.36 5.79
CA GLU A 240 41.00 16.17 6.11
C GLU A 240 40.11 16.30 4.87
N GLU A 241 40.33 17.33 4.04
CA GLU A 241 39.61 17.47 2.76
C GLU A 241 39.89 16.25 1.84
N ILE A 242 41.13 15.75 1.77
CA ILE A 242 41.47 14.55 1.00
C ILE A 242 40.70 13.33 1.53
N ARG A 243 40.64 13.12 2.85
CA ARG A 243 39.88 12.02 3.46
C ARG A 243 38.40 12.11 3.09
N GLN A 244 37.80 13.29 3.26
CA GLN A 244 36.39 13.52 2.95
C GLN A 244 36.07 13.25 1.47
N PHE A 245 36.84 13.82 0.54
CA PHE A 245 36.61 13.62 -0.89
C PHE A 245 36.91 12.18 -1.34
N THR A 246 37.84 11.46 -0.70
CA THR A 246 38.10 10.04 -0.98
C THR A 246 36.92 9.17 -0.56
N SER A 247 36.30 9.44 0.60
CA SER A 247 35.07 8.75 1.03
C SER A 247 33.90 9.01 0.06
N ILE A 248 33.77 10.24 -0.43
CA ILE A 248 32.77 10.59 -1.44
C ILE A 248 33.04 9.84 -2.75
N GLU A 249 34.28 9.81 -3.24
CA GLU A 249 34.68 9.08 -4.46
C GLU A 249 34.30 7.59 -4.39
N GLN A 250 34.59 6.95 -3.25
CA GLN A 250 34.24 5.55 -3.02
C GLN A 250 32.72 5.32 -3.09
N ARG A 251 31.92 6.12 -2.36
CA ARG A 251 30.46 6.01 -2.38
C ARG A 251 29.87 6.24 -3.78
N LEU A 252 30.41 7.19 -4.55
CA LEU A 252 30.00 7.42 -5.94
C LEU A 252 30.26 6.19 -6.82
N GLY A 253 31.39 5.51 -6.60
CA GLY A 253 31.73 4.25 -7.27
C GLY A 253 30.74 3.12 -6.97
N ASP A 254 30.36 2.95 -5.70
CA ASP A 254 29.40 1.92 -5.27
C ASP A 254 28.03 2.13 -5.93
N PHE A 255 27.49 3.36 -5.88
CA PHE A 255 26.20 3.69 -6.50
C PHE A 255 26.20 3.47 -8.02
N LYS A 256 27.31 3.74 -8.71
CA LYS A 256 27.40 3.52 -10.16
C LYS A 256 27.11 2.07 -10.53
N SER A 257 27.61 1.12 -9.74
CA SER A 257 27.39 -0.31 -9.97
C SER A 257 25.93 -0.72 -9.70
N ILE A 258 25.32 -0.14 -8.66
CA ILE A 258 23.93 -0.42 -8.27
C ILE A 258 22.95 0.13 -9.32
N LEU A 259 23.12 1.39 -9.72
CA LEU A 259 22.25 2.05 -10.70
C LEU A 259 22.30 1.34 -12.07
N ALA A 260 23.47 0.86 -12.48
CA ALA A 260 23.60 0.12 -13.75
C ALA A 260 22.78 -1.17 -13.76
N ARG A 261 22.60 -1.84 -12.62
CA ARG A 261 21.80 -3.08 -12.51
C ARG A 261 20.29 -2.84 -12.52
N LEU A 262 19.86 -1.61 -12.27
CA LEU A 262 18.43 -1.24 -12.23
C LEU A 262 17.88 -0.84 -13.59
N GLY A 263 18.74 -0.58 -14.58
CA GLY A 263 18.33 -0.22 -15.93
C GLY A 263 17.81 -1.42 -16.72
N ASN A 264 16.70 -1.22 -17.43
CA ASN A 264 16.13 -2.15 -18.38
C ASN A 264 15.87 -1.44 -19.71
N ASP A 265 16.47 -1.91 -20.79
CA ASP A 265 16.40 -1.27 -22.12
C ASP A 265 14.96 -1.20 -22.65
N LEU A 266 14.13 -2.20 -22.36
CA LEU A 266 12.72 -2.23 -22.75
C LEU A 266 11.93 -1.10 -22.06
N GLU A 267 12.25 -0.83 -20.80
CA GLU A 267 11.63 0.25 -20.03
C GLU A 267 12.09 1.62 -20.51
N LEU A 268 13.36 1.77 -20.88
CA LEU A 268 13.90 3.04 -21.40
C LEU A 268 13.26 3.49 -22.72
N THR A 269 12.62 2.56 -23.46
CA THR A 269 11.83 2.89 -24.66
C THR A 269 10.40 3.35 -24.34
N THR A 270 9.97 3.26 -23.08
CA THR A 270 8.64 3.67 -22.64
C THR A 270 8.61 5.18 -22.44
N PHE A 271 7.65 5.88 -23.06
CA PHE A 271 7.46 7.30 -22.81
C PHE A 271 6.95 7.52 -21.38
N MET A 272 7.73 8.24 -20.57
CA MET A 272 7.28 8.70 -19.26
C MET A 272 6.36 9.90 -19.42
N TYR A 273 5.07 9.68 -19.19
CA TYR A 273 4.11 10.77 -18.99
C TYR A 273 3.80 10.82 -17.49
N PRO A 274 4.01 11.96 -16.81
CA PRO A 274 3.68 12.08 -15.39
C PRO A 274 2.15 11.98 -15.26
N SER A 275 1.64 10.77 -15.02
CA SER A 275 0.24 10.54 -14.69
C SER A 275 -0.03 11.05 -13.26
N PRO A 276 -1.30 11.27 -12.87
CA PRO A 276 -1.64 11.59 -11.48
C PRO A 276 -1.09 10.57 -10.46
N LEU A 277 -0.88 9.30 -10.87
CA LEU A 277 -0.31 8.25 -10.02
C LEU A 277 1.13 8.57 -9.59
N PHE A 278 1.94 9.19 -10.46
CA PHE A 278 3.29 9.62 -10.11
C PHE A 278 3.33 10.64 -8.97
N GLN A 279 2.29 11.46 -8.84
CA GLN A 279 2.16 12.42 -7.75
C GLN A 279 1.51 11.82 -6.50
N ARG A 280 0.83 10.68 -6.60
CA ARG A 280 0.11 10.08 -5.47
C ARG A 280 0.90 9.00 -4.73
N ASP A 281 1.70 8.21 -5.44
CA ASP A 281 2.57 7.20 -4.82
C ASP A 281 3.89 7.82 -4.36
N PHE A 282 4.25 7.62 -3.09
CA PHE A 282 5.44 8.23 -2.50
C PHE A 282 6.74 7.76 -3.16
N ARG A 283 6.79 6.49 -3.62
CA ARG A 283 7.95 5.89 -4.27
C ARG A 283 8.19 6.56 -5.61
N LEU A 284 7.13 6.71 -6.41
CA LEU A 284 7.18 7.41 -7.70
C LEU A 284 7.59 8.87 -7.54
N ARG A 285 7.03 9.57 -6.54
CA ARG A 285 7.41 10.95 -6.21
C ARG A 285 8.89 11.11 -5.87
N GLN A 286 9.45 10.18 -5.08
CA GLN A 286 10.87 10.23 -4.73
C GLN A 286 11.73 10.12 -5.99
N LEU A 287 11.41 9.20 -6.90
CA LEU A 287 12.16 9.03 -8.15
C LEU A 287 12.03 10.24 -9.10
N LEU A 288 10.89 10.92 -9.10
CA LEU A 288 10.69 12.13 -9.90
C LEU A 288 11.65 13.28 -9.55
N ARG A 289 12.22 13.29 -8.33
CA ARG A 289 13.21 14.31 -7.91
C ARG A 289 14.43 14.37 -8.83
N ALA A 290 14.81 13.26 -9.47
CA ALA A 290 15.94 13.23 -10.40
C ALA A 290 15.72 14.04 -11.69
N PHE A 291 14.45 14.31 -12.02
CA PHE A 291 14.07 14.92 -13.29
C PHE A 291 13.76 16.40 -13.19
N ALA A 292 13.48 16.94 -11.99
CA ALA A 292 13.21 18.36 -11.72
C ALA A 292 12.39 18.99 -12.86
N PRO A 293 11.10 18.64 -13.01
CA PRO A 293 10.33 18.94 -14.21
C PRO A 293 10.40 20.43 -14.54
N LEU A 294 10.60 20.75 -15.83
CA LEU A 294 10.29 22.07 -16.34
C LEU A 294 8.79 22.31 -16.07
N TYR A 295 8.42 23.48 -15.55
CA TYR A 295 7.02 23.84 -15.25
C TYR A 295 6.04 23.59 -16.42
N SER A 296 6.54 23.50 -17.65
CA SER A 296 5.77 23.17 -18.86
C SER A 296 5.32 21.70 -18.96
N GLU A 297 5.87 20.81 -18.15
CA GLU A 297 5.48 19.39 -18.04
C GLU A 297 4.60 19.13 -16.80
N ALA A 298 4.27 20.19 -16.05
CA ALA A 298 3.32 20.10 -14.96
C ALA A 298 1.94 19.74 -15.53
N LEU A 299 1.41 18.63 -15.04
CA LEU A 299 0.06 18.10 -15.19
C LEU A 299 -0.96 19.15 -15.68
N SER A 300 -1.78 18.79 -16.66
CA SER A 300 -2.93 19.62 -17.04
C SER A 300 -3.80 19.94 -15.82
N GLU A 301 -4.59 21.02 -15.83
CA GLU A 301 -5.44 21.40 -14.69
C GLU A 301 -6.34 20.24 -14.20
N ILE A 302 -6.83 19.42 -15.14
CA ILE A 302 -7.63 18.22 -14.85
C ILE A 302 -6.81 17.15 -14.10
N GLU A 303 -5.54 16.97 -14.48
CA GLU A 303 -4.63 16.01 -13.85
C GLU A 303 -4.08 16.52 -12.52
N SER A 304 -3.89 17.84 -12.41
CA SER A 304 -3.59 18.52 -11.16
C SER A 304 -4.75 18.33 -10.17
N ALA A 305 -6.00 18.57 -10.58
CA ALA A 305 -7.18 18.27 -9.77
C ALA A 305 -7.24 16.80 -9.36
N LYS A 306 -6.89 15.88 -10.26
CA LYS A 306 -6.75 14.46 -9.93
C LYS A 306 -5.61 14.19 -8.94
N SER A 307 -4.47 14.88 -8.97
CA SER A 307 -3.37 14.63 -8.01
C SER A 307 -3.75 14.86 -6.53
N HIS A 308 -4.86 15.56 -6.26
CA HIS A 308 -5.34 15.83 -4.91
C HIS A 308 -6.06 14.64 -4.26
N TYR A 309 -6.43 13.61 -5.03
CA TYR A 309 -7.11 12.44 -4.47
C TYR A 309 -6.14 11.51 -3.70
N PRO A 310 -6.66 10.74 -2.73
CA PRO A 310 -5.87 9.84 -1.88
C PRO A 310 -4.95 8.85 -2.64
N PRO A 311 -3.89 8.33 -1.98
CA PRO A 311 -2.99 7.34 -2.58
C PRO A 311 -3.74 6.12 -3.12
N VAL A 312 -3.16 5.48 -4.14
CA VAL A 312 -3.79 4.36 -4.84
C VAL A 312 -3.90 3.08 -3.99
N PHE A 313 -3.20 3.02 -2.87
CA PHE A 313 -3.17 1.87 -1.94
C PHE A 313 -3.89 2.18 -0.62
N LEU A 314 -5.18 2.55 -0.67
CA LEU A 314 -5.93 2.82 0.56
C LEU A 314 -6.13 1.59 1.46
N ASN A 315 -6.07 0.37 0.92
CA ASN A 315 -6.18 -0.83 1.76
C ASN A 315 -4.92 -1.00 2.61
N SER A 316 -3.73 -0.97 2.01
CA SER A 316 -2.47 -1.02 2.77
C SER A 316 -2.27 0.17 3.69
N LEU A 317 -2.74 1.36 3.30
CA LEU A 317 -2.78 2.50 4.22
C LEU A 317 -3.70 2.22 5.42
N TRP A 318 -4.86 1.61 5.19
CA TRP A 318 -5.80 1.23 6.24
C TRP A 318 -5.30 0.11 7.14
N GLU A 319 -4.69 -0.91 6.56
CA GLU A 319 -4.08 -2.04 7.26
C GLU A 319 -2.95 -1.52 8.19
N LEU A 320 -2.02 -0.71 7.66
CA LEU A 320 -0.96 -0.09 8.45
C LEU A 320 -1.52 0.88 9.51
N TRP A 321 -2.46 1.74 9.14
CA TRP A 321 -3.09 2.66 10.09
C TRP A 321 -3.85 1.91 11.19
N GLY A 322 -4.47 0.76 10.88
CA GLY A 322 -5.10 -0.11 11.87
C GLY A 322 -4.11 -0.60 12.93
N ALA A 323 -2.87 -0.94 12.55
CA ALA A 323 -1.81 -1.25 13.51
C ALA A 323 -1.45 -0.04 14.38
N VAL A 324 -1.30 1.15 13.78
CA VAL A 324 -1.03 2.40 14.51
C VAL A 324 -2.16 2.73 15.48
N TRP A 325 -3.42 2.55 15.06
CA TRP A 325 -4.58 2.74 15.91
C TRP A 325 -4.58 1.76 17.10
N LEU A 326 -4.31 0.47 16.88
CA LEU A 326 -4.16 -0.51 17.96
C LEU A 326 -3.09 -0.07 18.97
N VAL A 327 -1.93 0.39 18.51
CA VAL A 327 -0.85 0.88 19.37
C VAL A 327 -1.29 2.10 20.17
N LYS A 328 -1.98 3.06 19.55
CA LYS A 328 -2.53 4.23 20.23
C LYS A 328 -3.50 3.85 21.34
N GLU A 329 -4.40 2.90 21.07
CA GLU A 329 -5.35 2.40 22.08
C GLU A 329 -4.63 1.66 23.21
N LEU A 330 -3.62 0.84 22.91
CA LEU A 330 -2.81 0.19 23.94
C LEU A 330 -2.06 1.21 24.81
N ARG A 331 -1.56 2.31 24.22
CA ARG A 331 -0.97 3.41 24.98
C ARG A 331 -1.99 4.18 25.81
N ARG A 332 -3.23 4.34 25.32
CA ARG A 332 -4.35 4.88 26.11
C ARG A 332 -4.63 4.03 27.36
N LEU A 333 -4.40 2.71 27.27
CA LEU A 333 -4.46 1.78 28.40
C LEU A 333 -3.20 1.79 29.29
N GLY A 334 -2.26 2.71 29.07
CA GLY A 334 -1.09 2.90 29.93
C GLY A 334 0.13 2.06 29.54
N PHE A 335 0.12 1.37 28.39
CA PHE A 335 1.33 0.73 27.88
C PHE A 335 2.30 1.75 27.29
N SER A 336 3.60 1.45 27.38
CA SER A 336 4.66 2.27 26.80
C SER A 336 5.69 1.40 26.08
N GLY A 337 6.28 1.91 25.01
CA GLY A 337 7.24 1.14 24.23
C GLY A 337 7.46 1.70 22.82
N ALA A 338 8.53 1.25 22.21
CA ALA A 338 8.97 1.68 20.89
C ALA A 338 8.55 0.67 19.82
N HIS A 339 8.47 1.16 18.58
CA HIS A 339 8.49 0.28 17.42
C HIS A 339 9.91 -0.27 17.21
N SER A 340 10.02 -1.52 16.80
CA SER A 340 11.26 -2.16 16.38
C SER A 340 11.11 -2.56 14.92
N THR A 341 11.87 -1.91 14.04
CA THR A 341 11.81 -2.20 12.61
C THR A 341 13.18 -2.12 11.98
N ASN A 342 13.46 -3.07 11.09
CA ASN A 342 14.50 -2.90 10.08
C ASN A 342 14.06 -1.75 9.16
N ALA A 343 14.87 -0.70 9.08
CA ALA A 343 14.55 0.58 8.42
C ALA A 343 14.18 0.47 6.92
N THR A 344 14.36 -0.70 6.32
CA THR A 344 14.10 -0.98 4.90
C THR A 344 12.64 -1.32 4.58
N ASP A 345 11.78 -1.65 5.56
CA ASP A 345 10.42 -2.16 5.30
C ASP A 345 9.29 -1.59 6.20
N LEU A 346 9.49 -0.40 6.80
CA LEU A 346 8.54 0.25 7.73
C LEU A 346 7.07 0.29 7.26
N ALA A 347 6.84 0.50 5.96
CA ALA A 347 5.49 0.57 5.38
C ALA A 347 4.87 -0.80 5.06
N LYS A 348 5.66 -1.89 5.12
CA LYS A 348 5.24 -3.25 4.77
C LYS A 348 5.13 -4.16 5.98
N SER A 349 6.05 -4.09 6.93
CA SER A 349 5.90 -4.79 8.20
C SER A 349 6.46 -3.95 9.33
N SER A 350 5.79 -3.98 10.47
CA SER A 350 6.19 -3.21 11.65
C SER A 350 5.89 -3.99 12.91
N SER A 351 6.80 -3.92 13.88
CA SER A 351 6.59 -4.56 15.18
C SER A 351 6.65 -3.50 16.28
N TRP A 352 5.73 -3.60 17.25
CA TRP A 352 5.72 -2.74 18.42
C TRP A 352 5.81 -3.61 19.65
N ARG A 353 6.76 -3.29 20.54
CA ARG A 353 6.89 -3.94 21.84
C ARG A 353 6.51 -2.96 22.92
N LEU A 354 5.36 -3.22 23.54
CA LEU A 354 4.70 -2.38 24.53
C LEU A 354 4.71 -3.07 25.89
N LYS A 355 5.04 -2.34 26.95
CA LYS A 355 5.12 -2.88 28.31
C LYS A 355 4.29 -2.03 29.28
N ARG A 356 3.60 -2.71 30.20
CA ARG A 356 2.96 -2.13 31.38
C ARG A 356 3.10 -3.10 32.55
N ASN A 357 3.77 -2.69 33.62
CA ASN A 357 4.08 -3.56 34.76
C ASN A 357 4.75 -4.87 34.28
N ASP A 358 4.21 -6.02 34.66
CA ASP A 358 4.69 -7.35 34.26
C ASP A 358 4.00 -7.90 32.99
N VAL A 359 3.22 -7.08 32.30
CA VAL A 359 2.57 -7.43 31.04
C VAL A 359 3.36 -6.86 29.86
N VAL A 360 3.68 -7.72 28.89
CA VAL A 360 4.33 -7.35 27.63
C VAL A 360 3.40 -7.70 26.48
N LEU A 361 3.15 -6.72 25.62
CA LEU A 361 2.39 -6.84 24.38
C LEU A 361 3.33 -6.61 23.20
N GLU A 362 3.33 -7.54 22.25
CA GLU A 362 4.05 -7.40 21.00
C GLU A 362 3.04 -7.46 19.85
N LEU A 363 2.88 -6.35 19.13
CA LEU A 363 2.03 -6.27 17.93
C LEU A 363 2.95 -6.39 16.71
N ASP A 364 2.69 -7.37 15.86
CA ASP A 364 3.38 -7.59 14.60
C ASP A 364 2.38 -7.35 13.45
N TYR A 365 2.63 -6.30 12.66
CA TYR A 365 1.95 -6.01 11.40
C TYR A 365 2.65 -6.73 10.25
N GLU A 366 1.90 -7.51 9.47
CA GLU A 366 2.41 -8.33 8.35
C GLU A 366 3.55 -9.24 8.81
N ALA A 367 3.21 -10.16 9.71
CA ALA A 367 4.18 -10.95 10.47
C ALA A 367 4.82 -12.13 9.70
N GLU A 368 4.38 -12.39 8.45
CA GLU A 368 4.84 -13.46 7.54
C GLU A 368 5.18 -14.80 8.24
N PRO A 369 4.19 -15.57 8.71
CA PRO A 369 4.41 -16.85 9.37
C PRO A 369 5.13 -17.87 8.48
N VAL A 370 6.08 -18.61 9.05
CA VAL A 370 6.79 -19.68 8.34
C VAL A 370 5.83 -20.84 8.08
N PHE A 371 5.70 -21.23 6.82
CA PHE A 371 4.86 -22.36 6.43
C PHE A 371 5.51 -23.70 6.82
N VAL A 372 4.72 -24.60 7.39
CA VAL A 372 5.18 -25.96 7.67
C VAL A 372 5.60 -26.65 6.38
N ASP A 373 6.89 -26.95 6.26
CA ASP A 373 7.44 -27.83 5.24
C ASP A 373 6.91 -29.28 5.39
N TYR A 374 5.82 -29.57 4.68
CA TYR A 374 5.21 -30.90 4.65
C TYR A 374 6.04 -31.94 3.90
N GLU A 375 7.05 -31.55 3.11
CA GLU A 375 7.93 -32.50 2.44
C GLU A 375 8.90 -33.16 3.44
N LYS A 376 9.29 -32.42 4.48
CA LYS A 376 10.14 -32.92 5.56
C LYS A 376 9.37 -33.48 6.75
N LEU A 377 8.06 -33.18 6.84
CA LEU A 377 7.21 -33.62 7.93
C LEU A 377 6.96 -35.13 7.85
N PRO A 378 7.27 -35.91 8.89
CA PRO A 378 6.96 -37.33 8.92
C PRO A 378 5.45 -37.58 8.72
N PRO A 379 5.08 -38.70 8.06
CA PRO A 379 3.69 -39.10 7.93
C PRO A 379 2.96 -39.13 9.28
N ALA A 380 1.67 -38.78 9.28
CA ALA A 380 0.90 -38.61 10.52
C ALA A 380 0.86 -39.87 11.42
N HIS A 381 1.03 -41.07 10.86
CA HIS A 381 1.04 -42.33 11.60
C HIS A 381 2.39 -42.67 12.25
N GLU A 382 3.48 -41.99 11.87
CA GLU A 382 4.82 -42.15 12.43
C GLU A 382 5.17 -41.01 13.41
N ARG A 383 4.24 -40.07 13.63
CA ARG A 383 4.49 -38.82 14.33
C ARG A 383 3.75 -38.78 15.68
N ASP A 384 4.51 -38.70 16.76
CA ASP A 384 3.97 -38.63 18.14
C ASP A 384 3.57 -37.22 18.60
N ILE A 385 3.87 -36.19 17.80
CA ILE A 385 3.59 -34.78 18.10
C ILE A 385 2.82 -34.14 16.95
N PRO A 386 2.06 -33.05 17.14
CA PRO A 386 1.35 -32.41 16.03
C PRO A 386 2.30 -31.60 15.11
N ALA A 387 1.80 -31.19 13.95
CA ALA A 387 2.61 -30.64 12.85
C ALA A 387 3.35 -29.35 13.22
N LEU A 388 2.69 -28.42 13.93
CA LEU A 388 3.30 -27.15 14.34
C LEU A 388 4.42 -27.39 15.36
N GLU A 389 4.19 -28.30 16.31
CA GLU A 389 5.14 -28.65 17.37
C GLU A 389 6.37 -29.38 16.78
N TRP A 390 6.17 -30.16 15.73
CA TRP A 390 7.28 -30.73 14.96
C TRP A 390 8.04 -29.64 14.21
N ALA A 391 7.35 -28.76 13.48
CA ALA A 391 7.97 -27.69 12.72
C ALA A 391 8.79 -26.74 13.62
N ALA A 392 8.25 -26.37 14.77
CA ALA A 392 8.92 -25.53 15.76
C ALA A 392 10.27 -26.07 16.25
N ARG A 393 10.46 -27.40 16.21
CA ARG A 393 11.70 -28.07 16.64
C ARG A 393 12.68 -28.34 15.50
N ASN A 394 12.21 -28.33 14.26
CA ASN A 394 12.95 -28.86 13.12
C ASN A 394 13.10 -27.87 11.95
N GLN A 395 12.45 -26.70 12.00
CA GLN A 395 12.55 -25.64 10.99
C GLN A 395 13.22 -24.41 11.59
N GLU A 396 13.97 -23.69 10.75
CA GLU A 396 14.53 -22.39 11.12
C GLU A 396 13.40 -21.35 11.20
N LEU A 397 13.34 -20.65 12.32
CA LEU A 397 12.37 -19.60 12.57
C LEU A 397 13.10 -18.28 12.85
N ASP A 398 12.47 -17.16 12.48
CA ASP A 398 12.90 -15.85 12.94
C ASP A 398 12.73 -15.79 14.47
N ALA A 399 13.83 -15.51 15.18
CA ALA A 399 13.82 -15.41 16.64
C ALA A 399 12.94 -14.25 17.14
N GLU A 400 12.80 -13.17 16.37
CA GLU A 400 11.99 -12.01 16.72
C GLU A 400 10.51 -12.20 16.35
N ARG A 401 10.24 -13.02 15.32
CA ARG A 401 8.91 -13.35 14.80
C ARG A 401 8.71 -14.86 14.61
N PRO A 402 8.71 -15.66 15.68
CA PRO A 402 8.70 -17.12 15.59
C PRO A 402 7.29 -17.67 15.34
N PHE A 403 6.66 -17.26 14.24
CA PHE A 403 5.31 -17.68 13.85
C PHE A 403 5.34 -18.83 12.85
N LEU A 404 4.43 -19.78 13.01
CA LEU A 404 4.26 -20.93 12.13
C LEU A 404 2.82 -21.02 11.64
N GLY A 405 2.65 -21.41 10.38
CA GLY A 405 1.36 -21.63 9.73
C GLY A 405 1.23 -23.00 9.06
N LEU A 406 0.07 -23.63 9.22
CA LEU A 406 -0.25 -24.91 8.57
C LEU A 406 -0.59 -24.79 7.08
N GLU A 407 -0.84 -23.58 6.57
CA GLU A 407 -1.21 -23.33 5.17
C GLU A 407 -0.34 -22.23 4.56
N LEU A 408 0.00 -22.39 3.28
CA LEU A 408 0.81 -21.44 2.51
C LEU A 408 0.19 -20.03 2.42
N ARG A 409 -1.10 -19.89 2.71
CA ARG A 409 -1.87 -18.63 2.65
C ARG A 409 -2.17 -18.02 4.02
N CYS A 410 -1.57 -18.52 5.10
CA CYS A 410 -1.78 -17.97 6.44
C CYS A 410 -0.96 -16.69 6.66
N SER A 411 -1.41 -15.57 6.10
CA SER A 411 -0.81 -14.24 6.30
C SER A 411 -1.86 -13.29 6.89
N PRO A 412 -1.99 -13.24 8.23
CA PRO A 412 -2.84 -12.23 8.87
C PRO A 412 -2.16 -10.85 8.87
N ASP A 413 -2.95 -9.80 8.79
CA ASP A 413 -2.43 -8.43 8.88
C ASP A 413 -1.85 -8.16 10.28
N TYR A 414 -2.42 -8.74 11.33
CA TYR A 414 -2.02 -8.50 12.71
C TYR A 414 -1.82 -9.79 13.52
N LEU A 415 -0.70 -9.87 14.22
CA LEU A 415 -0.51 -10.80 15.33
C LEU A 415 -0.21 -10.02 16.62
N ILE A 416 -0.90 -10.36 17.71
CA ILE A 416 -0.64 -9.77 19.02
C ILE A 416 -0.23 -10.88 19.98
N ARG A 417 1.01 -10.81 20.46
CA ARG A 417 1.55 -11.67 21.51
C ARG A 417 1.36 -10.97 22.85
N ILE A 418 0.78 -11.68 23.81
CA ILE A 418 0.60 -11.19 25.16
C ILE A 418 1.37 -12.10 26.10
N THR A 419 2.31 -11.55 26.83
CA THR A 419 3.02 -12.24 27.91
C THR A 419 2.60 -11.61 29.23
N THR A 420 2.00 -12.42 30.10
CA THR A 420 1.59 -12.05 31.46
C THR A 420 2.31 -12.95 32.47
N PRO A 421 2.27 -12.62 33.78
CA PRO A 421 2.74 -13.54 34.83
C PRO A 421 2.04 -14.91 34.81
N ASN A 422 0.80 -14.97 34.32
CA ASN A 422 -0.04 -16.17 34.32
C ASN A 422 0.15 -17.03 33.06
N GLY A 423 0.78 -16.50 32.02
CA GLY A 423 1.00 -17.24 30.77
C GLY A 423 1.13 -16.37 29.54
N LYS A 424 1.20 -17.05 28.39
CA LYS A 424 1.34 -16.47 27.06
C LYS A 424 0.07 -16.68 26.26
N LEU A 425 -0.37 -15.66 25.54
CA LEU A 425 -1.58 -15.66 24.72
C LEU A 425 -1.27 -15.09 23.34
N LEU A 426 -1.97 -15.57 22.33
CA LEU A 426 -1.86 -15.11 20.95
C LEU A 426 -3.23 -14.66 20.44
N MET A 427 -3.29 -13.49 19.84
CA MET A 427 -4.44 -12.98 19.10
C MET A 427 -4.06 -12.80 17.63
N VAL A 428 -5.07 -12.89 16.76
CA VAL A 428 -4.91 -12.71 15.33
C VAL A 428 -5.98 -11.77 14.81
N GLY A 429 -5.56 -10.86 13.93
CA GLY A 429 -6.44 -9.89 13.32
C GLY A 429 -6.18 -9.74 11.83
N ASP A 430 -7.19 -9.21 11.16
CA ASP A 430 -7.16 -8.88 9.74
C ASP A 430 -7.87 -7.52 9.55
N ALA A 431 -7.57 -6.80 8.49
CA ALA A 431 -8.24 -5.57 8.12
C ALA A 431 -8.81 -5.66 6.71
N CYS A 432 -9.88 -4.91 6.50
CA CYS A 432 -10.45 -4.76 5.17
C CYS A 432 -11.17 -3.42 5.09
N LEU A 433 -10.72 -2.59 4.16
CA LEU A 433 -11.42 -1.36 3.89
C LEU A 433 -12.39 -1.59 2.73
N ALA A 434 -13.55 -2.19 3.00
CA ALA A 434 -14.57 -2.44 1.98
C ALA A 434 -15.95 -1.98 2.45
N SER A 435 -16.86 -1.77 1.50
CA SER A 435 -18.27 -1.58 1.84
C SER A 435 -18.86 -2.90 2.33
N PRO A 436 -19.66 -2.90 3.41
CA PRO A 436 -20.31 -4.11 3.90
C PRO A 436 -21.22 -4.74 2.84
N LYS A 437 -21.78 -3.92 1.94
CA LYS A 437 -22.60 -4.38 0.81
C LYS A 437 -21.84 -5.30 -0.15
N HIS A 438 -20.52 -5.23 -0.20
CA HIS A 438 -19.70 -5.95 -1.19
C HIS A 438 -18.93 -7.11 -0.58
N HIS A 439 -19.02 -7.29 0.74
CA HIS A 439 -18.31 -8.34 1.46
C HIS A 439 -19.07 -9.67 1.38
N GLY A 440 -18.43 -10.74 0.89
CA GLY A 440 -18.97 -12.11 1.00
C GLY A 440 -20.18 -12.48 0.12
N LYS A 441 -20.61 -11.61 -0.81
CA LYS A 441 -21.81 -11.82 -1.66
C LYS A 441 -21.80 -13.13 -2.46
N ASN A 442 -20.65 -13.57 -2.94
CA ASN A 442 -20.54 -14.71 -3.87
C ASN A 442 -20.04 -16.00 -3.22
N ASN A 443 -19.34 -15.91 -2.10
CA ASN A 443 -18.76 -17.04 -1.40
C ASN A 443 -18.61 -16.69 0.09
N LYS A 444 -19.16 -17.54 0.97
CA LYS A 444 -19.03 -17.36 2.42
C LYS A 444 -17.58 -17.43 2.90
N LEU A 445 -16.73 -18.18 2.18
CA LEU A 445 -15.30 -18.27 2.48
C LEU A 445 -14.52 -16.99 2.16
N ASP A 446 -15.10 -16.04 1.41
CA ASP A 446 -14.47 -14.76 1.10
C ASP A 446 -14.80 -13.68 2.16
N VAL A 447 -15.33 -14.06 3.33
CA VAL A 447 -15.65 -13.16 4.43
C VAL A 447 -14.49 -13.12 5.43
N LYS A 448 -13.94 -11.93 5.72
CA LYS A 448 -12.75 -11.73 6.56
C LYS A 448 -12.85 -12.39 7.94
N PRO A 449 -14.00 -12.32 8.66
CA PRO A 449 -14.21 -13.11 9.86
C PRO A 449 -13.97 -14.62 9.73
N HIS A 450 -14.36 -15.24 8.61
CA HIS A 450 -14.06 -16.66 8.35
C HIS A 450 -12.58 -16.89 8.05
N THR A 451 -11.92 -15.96 7.36
CA THR A 451 -10.47 -16.00 7.17
C THR A 451 -9.73 -15.95 8.50
N VAL A 452 -10.16 -15.06 9.42
CA VAL A 452 -9.61 -14.96 10.78
C VAL A 452 -9.89 -16.24 11.58
N GLU A 453 -11.08 -16.82 11.46
CA GLU A 453 -11.40 -18.13 12.07
C GLU A 453 -10.44 -19.23 11.58
N MET A 454 -10.10 -19.25 10.28
CA MET A 454 -9.09 -20.16 9.74
C MET A 454 -7.72 -19.89 10.35
N TYR A 455 -7.26 -18.64 10.35
CA TYR A 455 -5.97 -18.25 10.93
C TYR A 455 -5.83 -18.69 12.39
N ARG A 456 -6.90 -18.55 13.19
CA ARG A 456 -6.91 -19.01 14.59
C ARG A 456 -6.63 -20.50 14.74
N ARG A 457 -7.03 -21.33 13.77
CA ARG A 457 -6.83 -22.79 13.79
C ARG A 457 -5.48 -23.21 13.23
N THR A 458 -4.94 -22.43 12.30
CA THR A 458 -3.78 -22.81 11.50
C THR A 458 -2.48 -22.15 11.95
N LEU A 459 -2.53 -21.10 12.76
CA LEU A 459 -1.35 -20.39 13.26
C LEU A 459 -0.93 -20.80 14.68
N GLY A 460 0.36 -20.68 14.93
CA GLY A 460 0.95 -20.84 16.25
C GLY A 460 2.16 -19.95 16.45
N TRP A 461 2.35 -19.48 17.68
CA TRP A 461 3.55 -18.78 18.12
C TRP A 461 4.49 -19.77 18.81
N SER A 462 5.67 -19.99 18.23
CA SER A 462 6.69 -20.86 18.78
C SER A 462 7.43 -20.18 19.94
N THR A 463 7.54 -20.90 21.05
CA THR A 463 8.32 -20.50 22.23
C THR A 463 9.27 -21.63 22.59
N GLU A 464 10.32 -21.34 23.38
CA GLU A 464 11.35 -22.31 23.78
C GLU A 464 10.79 -23.62 24.36
N ALA A 465 9.60 -23.59 24.98
CA ALA A 465 9.00 -24.74 25.64
C ALA A 465 7.80 -25.37 24.87
N HIS A 466 7.08 -24.62 24.05
CA HIS A 466 5.84 -25.07 23.39
C HIS A 466 5.34 -24.09 22.31
N ILE A 467 4.33 -24.53 21.55
CA ILE A 467 3.54 -23.66 20.65
C ILE A 467 2.38 -23.04 21.41
N VAL A 468 2.28 -21.71 21.40
CA VAL A 468 1.12 -20.95 21.87
C VAL A 468 0.12 -20.84 20.71
N ARG A 469 -1.05 -21.46 20.87
CA ARG A 469 -2.16 -21.37 19.90
C ARG A 469 -2.95 -20.08 20.11
N CYS A 470 -3.67 -19.65 19.08
CA CYS A 470 -4.53 -18.47 19.20
C CYS A 470 -5.65 -18.68 20.22
N HIS A 471 -5.91 -17.67 21.05
CA HIS A 471 -6.98 -17.71 22.04
C HIS A 471 -8.36 -17.88 21.36
N PRO A 472 -9.30 -18.64 21.92
CA PRO A 472 -10.61 -18.85 21.31
C PRO A 472 -11.40 -17.57 21.04
N MET A 473 -11.23 -16.55 21.88
CA MET A 473 -11.85 -15.22 21.69
C MET A 473 -10.86 -14.19 21.13
N GLY A 474 -9.69 -14.61 20.64
CA GLY A 474 -8.59 -13.75 20.23
C GLY A 474 -8.62 -13.34 18.75
N GLY A 475 -9.73 -13.55 18.05
CA GLY A 475 -9.89 -13.15 16.65
C GLY A 475 -10.55 -11.77 16.54
N PHE A 476 -10.05 -10.90 15.67
CA PHE A 476 -10.69 -9.62 15.38
C PHE A 476 -10.54 -9.18 13.91
N VAL A 477 -11.44 -8.31 13.44
CA VAL A 477 -11.33 -7.69 12.12
C VAL A 477 -11.52 -6.17 12.22
N ILE A 478 -10.66 -5.41 11.53
CA ILE A 478 -10.75 -3.94 11.43
C ILE A 478 -11.47 -3.56 10.12
N PHE A 479 -12.67 -3.00 10.26
CA PHE A 479 -13.53 -2.53 9.17
C PHE A 479 -13.77 -1.01 9.23
N PRO A 480 -14.16 -0.34 8.13
CA PRO A 480 -14.53 1.07 8.18
C PRO A 480 -15.79 1.30 9.04
N PRO A 481 -15.91 2.49 9.67
CA PRO A 481 -17.11 2.86 10.41
C PRO A 481 -18.32 3.02 9.47
N PRO A 482 -19.55 2.98 10.02
CA PRO A 482 -19.88 2.72 11.43
C PRO A 482 -20.04 1.22 11.74
N ALA A 483 -19.86 0.83 13.01
CA ALA A 483 -20.03 -0.56 13.46
C ALA A 483 -21.42 -1.15 13.13
N GLY A 484 -22.48 -0.33 13.21
CA GLY A 484 -23.85 -0.72 12.88
C GLY A 484 -24.04 -1.20 11.43
N ALA A 485 -23.14 -0.84 10.51
CA ALA A 485 -23.20 -1.29 9.12
C ALA A 485 -22.73 -2.74 8.93
N TRP A 486 -22.12 -3.35 9.96
CA TRP A 486 -21.51 -4.68 9.92
C TRP A 486 -22.29 -5.74 10.71
N VAL A 487 -23.45 -5.39 11.28
CA VAL A 487 -24.27 -6.27 12.15
C VAL A 487 -24.63 -7.60 11.48
N ASP A 488 -24.91 -7.59 10.17
CA ASP A 488 -25.24 -8.81 9.44
C ASP A 488 -24.06 -9.78 9.33
N ILE A 489 -22.83 -9.25 9.33
CA ILE A 489 -21.59 -10.04 9.26
C ILE A 489 -21.25 -10.61 10.65
N GLU A 490 -21.50 -9.89 11.74
CA GLU A 490 -21.35 -10.40 13.11
C GLU A 490 -22.22 -11.63 13.38
N ARG A 491 -23.37 -11.71 12.71
CA ARG A 491 -24.36 -12.80 12.89
C ARG A 491 -24.06 -14.05 12.06
N LEU A 492 -23.00 -14.05 11.25
CA LEU A 492 -22.66 -15.20 10.43
C LEU A 492 -22.16 -16.38 11.30
N PRO A 493 -22.62 -17.63 11.06
CA PRO A 493 -22.13 -18.80 11.78
C PRO A 493 -20.62 -18.97 11.55
N GLY A 494 -19.81 -19.11 12.60
CA GLY A 494 -18.33 -19.15 12.52
C GLY A 494 -17.64 -17.78 12.65
N ALA A 495 -18.37 -16.68 12.41
CA ALA A 495 -17.90 -15.31 12.65
C ALA A 495 -18.21 -14.80 14.07
N GLY A 496 -19.11 -15.43 14.81
CA GLY A 496 -19.60 -14.96 16.12
C GLY A 496 -18.53 -14.87 17.23
N ASP A 497 -17.39 -15.54 17.04
CA ASP A 497 -16.24 -15.51 17.96
C ASP A 497 -15.15 -14.50 17.52
N CYS A 498 -15.43 -13.69 16.49
CA CYS A 498 -14.55 -12.68 15.96
C CYS A 498 -15.08 -11.28 16.31
N THR A 499 -14.26 -10.48 17.00
CA THR A 499 -14.65 -9.12 17.36
C THR A 499 -14.48 -8.18 16.16
N ILE A 500 -15.56 -7.50 15.77
CA ILE A 500 -15.49 -6.44 14.77
C ILE A 500 -15.09 -5.11 15.44
N LEU A 501 -14.04 -4.50 14.93
CA LEU A 501 -13.54 -3.19 15.33
C LEU A 501 -13.75 -2.21 14.16
N CYS A 502 -14.45 -1.11 14.41
CA CYS A 502 -14.74 -0.10 13.38
C CYS A 502 -14.20 1.28 13.74
N PRO A 503 -12.88 1.46 13.85
CA PRO A 503 -12.29 2.72 14.26
C PRO A 503 -12.45 3.80 13.18
N SER A 504 -12.64 5.06 13.62
CA SER A 504 -12.58 6.23 12.74
C SER A 504 -11.25 6.96 12.92
N PRO A 505 -10.60 7.43 11.83
CA PRO A 505 -9.42 8.31 11.93
C PRO A 505 -9.67 9.61 12.70
N GLN A 506 -10.93 10.05 12.83
CA GLN A 506 -11.29 11.21 13.65
C GLN A 506 -11.63 10.83 15.11
N GLY A 507 -11.50 9.55 15.48
CA GLY A 507 -11.85 8.98 16.78
C GLY A 507 -13.22 8.31 16.80
N ASP A 508 -13.28 7.09 17.33
CA ASP A 508 -14.53 6.34 17.52
C ASP A 508 -14.54 5.67 18.92
N PRO A 509 -15.31 6.20 19.89
CA PRO A 509 -15.38 5.64 21.24
C PRO A 509 -16.01 4.24 21.31
N GLU A 510 -16.82 3.84 20.32
CA GLU A 510 -17.36 2.49 20.27
C GLU A 510 -16.26 1.49 19.92
N ALA A 511 -15.41 1.81 18.94
CA ALA A 511 -14.27 0.97 18.56
C ALA A 511 -13.30 0.77 19.73
N SER A 512 -12.95 1.84 20.46
CA SER A 512 -12.08 1.76 21.64
C SER A 512 -12.66 0.87 22.74
N ARG A 513 -13.98 0.98 23.01
CA ARG A 513 -14.66 0.11 24.00
C ARG A 513 -14.70 -1.35 23.58
N ARG A 514 -14.93 -1.64 22.29
CA ARG A 514 -14.93 -3.01 21.76
C ARG A 514 -13.54 -3.66 21.88
N LEU A 515 -12.47 -2.92 21.57
CA LEU A 515 -11.10 -3.39 21.75
C LEU A 515 -10.78 -3.67 23.22
N GLU A 516 -11.17 -2.77 24.13
CA GLU A 516 -10.97 -2.95 25.57
C GLU A 516 -11.70 -4.20 26.09
N SER A 517 -12.94 -4.43 25.64
CA SER A 517 -13.71 -5.64 25.96
C SER A 517 -13.04 -6.92 25.42
N LEU A 518 -12.48 -6.87 24.21
CA LEU A 518 -11.73 -7.98 23.62
C LEU A 518 -10.49 -8.30 24.45
N LEU A 519 -9.68 -7.30 24.77
CA LEU A 519 -8.48 -7.46 25.60
C LEU A 519 -8.82 -8.02 26.98
N MET A 520 -9.90 -7.54 27.60
CA MET A 520 -10.38 -8.07 28.89
C MET A 520 -10.84 -9.53 28.83
N THR A 521 -11.37 -9.96 27.69
CA THR A 521 -11.81 -11.34 27.50
C THR A 521 -10.63 -12.27 27.29
N VAL A 522 -9.58 -11.81 26.60
CA VAL A 522 -8.39 -12.61 26.28
C VAL A 522 -7.39 -12.62 27.44
N ALA A 523 -7.11 -11.45 28.03
CA ALA A 523 -6.12 -11.23 29.07
C ALA A 523 -6.65 -10.23 30.12
N PRO A 524 -7.47 -10.69 31.09
CA PRO A 524 -8.11 -9.83 32.10
C PRO A 524 -7.13 -9.00 32.95
N GLU A 525 -5.86 -9.38 32.99
CA GLU A 525 -4.78 -8.65 33.65
C GLU A 525 -4.46 -7.31 32.98
N ILE A 526 -4.91 -7.11 31.73
CA ILE A 526 -4.66 -5.89 30.94
C ILE A 526 -5.52 -4.70 31.39
N CYS A 527 -6.57 -4.84 32.19
CA CYS A 527 -7.28 -3.67 32.76
C CYS A 527 -7.31 -3.65 34.30
N LYS A 528 -6.47 -4.47 34.93
CA LYS A 528 -6.07 -4.30 36.33
C LYS A 528 -4.78 -3.49 36.38
#